data_AF-A0A7N5P889-F1
#
_entry.id   AF-A0A7N5P889-F1
#
_cell.length_a   1.000
_cell.length_b   1.000
_cell.length_c   1.000
_cell.angle_alpha   90.00
_cell.angle_beta   90.00
_cell.angle_gamma   90.00
#
_symmetry.space_group_name_H-M   'P 1'
#
loop_
_entity.id
_entity.type
_entity.pdbx_description
1 polymer ?
#
loop_
_entity_poly.entity_id
_entity_poly.type
_entity_poly.pdbx_seq_one_letter_code
_entity_poly.pdbx_strand_id
1 'polypeptide(L)'
;MLSGGTNMAAAVRAAAALLRDRMVHGSSRTCQPWRCQSIGATAAAATETAQRARSPKLQVQPGKRKPKTGILMLNMGGPETLGDVHDFLLRLFLDRDLMTLPIQNKLAPIIAKRRTPKIQEQYRRIGGGSPIKMWTSKQGEGMVKLLDELSPHTAPHKYYIGFRYVHPLTEEAIEEMERDGIERAIAFTQYPQYSCSTTGSSLNAIYRYYNQVGKKPGMKWSTIDRWPTHPLLIQCFADHIVKELDRFPLEKRNEVVILFSAHSLPMSVVNRGDPYPQEVGATVQRVMDKLGYSNPYRLVWQSKVGPMPWLGPQTDETIKGLCERGRKNILLVPIAFTSDHIETLYELDIEYSQVLADEIPSSWTVVWYDCYLIFALNVLPLFKSHLLWKG
;
A
#
# COMPACT_ATOMS: atom_id res chain seq x y z
N MET A 1 -1.22 -18.62 -36.50
CA MET A 1 -0.30 -17.79 -37.30
C MET A 1 -0.25 -16.39 -36.69
N LEU A 2 0.82 -15.65 -36.97
CA LEU A 2 1.09 -14.20 -36.79
C LEU A 2 -0.17 -13.29 -36.69
N SER A 3 -0.20 -12.13 -36.00
CA SER A 3 0.77 -11.36 -35.19
C SER A 3 0.02 -10.21 -34.46
N GLY A 4 0.68 -9.36 -33.67
CA GLY A 4 0.13 -8.01 -33.36
C GLY A 4 0.38 -7.42 -31.98
N GLY A 5 1.64 -7.25 -31.57
CA GLY A 5 1.97 -6.52 -30.34
C GLY A 5 2.08 -5.00 -30.56
N THR A 6 1.01 -4.23 -30.29
CA THR A 6 1.06 -2.76 -30.18
C THR A 6 -0.10 -2.24 -29.31
N ASN A 7 0.16 -1.88 -28.04
CA ASN A 7 -0.72 -0.95 -27.31
C ASN A 7 -0.08 -0.23 -26.10
N MET A 8 1.03 -0.73 -25.54
CA MET A 8 1.72 -0.05 -24.42
C MET A 8 2.21 1.38 -24.78
N ALA A 9 2.64 1.59 -26.03
CA ALA A 9 3.16 2.87 -26.51
C ALA A 9 2.08 3.91 -26.90
N ALA A 10 0.80 3.53 -26.86
CA ALA A 10 -0.33 4.46 -27.06
C ALA A 10 -0.75 5.08 -25.72
N ALA A 11 -0.86 4.27 -24.66
CA ALA A 11 -1.18 4.73 -23.31
C ALA A 11 -0.20 5.80 -22.78
N VAL A 12 1.10 5.62 -23.02
CA VAL A 12 2.15 6.59 -22.62
C VAL A 12 2.03 7.93 -23.36
N ARG A 13 1.50 7.95 -24.60
CA ARG A 13 1.31 9.20 -25.36
C ARG A 13 0.06 9.96 -24.93
N ALA A 14 -1.02 9.27 -24.55
CA ALA A 14 -2.23 9.91 -24.04
C ALA A 14 -1.97 10.70 -22.74
N ALA A 15 -1.17 10.12 -21.82
CA ALA A 15 -0.77 10.79 -20.58
C ALA A 15 0.07 12.07 -20.82
N ALA A 16 0.90 12.10 -21.87
CA ALA A 16 1.77 13.23 -22.21
C ALA A 16 1.07 14.38 -22.97
N ALA A 17 -0.20 14.19 -23.37
CA ALA A 17 -1.04 15.21 -24.01
C ALA A 17 -1.84 16.02 -22.97
N LEU A 18 -2.40 15.36 -21.95
CA LEU A 18 -3.24 15.97 -20.92
C LEU A 18 -2.51 16.93 -19.95
N LEU A 19 -1.18 16.95 -19.98
CA LEU A 19 -0.35 17.81 -19.12
C LEU A 19 0.18 19.08 -19.80
N ARG A 20 -0.17 19.33 -21.08
CA ARG A 20 0.46 20.41 -21.86
C ARG A 20 -0.44 21.63 -22.13
N ASP A 21 -1.74 21.53 -21.89
CA ASP A 21 -2.71 22.52 -22.35
C ASP A 21 -3.37 23.29 -21.20
N ARG A 22 -2.56 24.12 -20.52
CA ARG A 22 -3.02 25.19 -19.61
C ARG A 22 -1.88 26.15 -19.22
N MET A 23 -1.44 27.02 -20.13
CA MET A 23 -0.87 28.32 -19.75
C MET A 23 -0.74 29.33 -20.91
N VAL A 24 -1.16 30.57 -20.62
CA VAL A 24 -0.74 31.86 -21.24
C VAL A 24 -1.39 32.29 -22.57
N HIS A 25 -2.12 33.42 -22.50
CA HIS A 25 -2.46 34.30 -23.61
C HIS A 25 -1.21 35.05 -24.14
N GLY A 26 -1.14 35.39 -25.43
CA GLY A 26 -0.12 36.33 -25.90
C GLY A 26 -0.12 36.56 -27.42
N SER A 27 -0.46 37.78 -27.82
CA SER A 27 -0.59 38.23 -29.21
C SER A 27 0.72 38.26 -30.03
N SER A 28 0.57 37.99 -31.33
CA SER A 28 1.10 38.77 -32.46
C SER A 28 2.32 38.29 -33.28
N ARG A 29 2.07 38.36 -34.61
CA ARG A 29 2.98 38.63 -35.75
C ARG A 29 3.95 37.54 -36.25
N THR A 30 3.72 37.21 -37.52
CA THR A 30 4.55 36.47 -38.46
C THR A 30 5.73 37.28 -38.98
N CYS A 31 6.87 36.62 -39.27
CA CYS A 31 7.57 36.70 -40.57
C CYS A 31 8.72 35.68 -40.68
N GLN A 32 9.20 35.48 -41.89
CA GLN A 32 10.06 34.36 -42.34
C GLN A 32 11.56 34.73 -42.47
N PRO A 33 12.47 33.78 -42.80
CA PRO A 33 13.90 33.84 -42.42
C PRO A 33 14.83 34.42 -43.49
N TRP A 34 16.08 34.70 -43.11
CA TRP A 34 17.20 35.02 -44.01
C TRP A 34 18.42 34.10 -43.79
N ARG A 35 19.23 33.95 -44.85
CA ARG A 35 20.25 32.91 -45.05
C ARG A 35 21.48 33.51 -45.76
N CYS A 36 22.69 33.21 -45.29
CA CYS A 36 24.00 33.30 -45.97
C CYS A 36 25.04 32.67 -45.02
N GLN A 37 25.97 31.75 -45.33
CA GLN A 37 26.90 31.57 -46.46
C GLN A 37 27.81 32.80 -46.71
N SER A 38 29.15 32.74 -46.81
CA SER A 38 30.25 31.81 -46.45
C SER A 38 31.47 32.21 -47.29
N ILE A 39 32.68 32.32 -46.68
CA ILE A 39 34.03 32.52 -47.28
C ILE A 39 35.06 32.36 -46.13
N GLY A 40 36.33 31.96 -46.29
CA GLY A 40 37.12 31.48 -47.45
C GLY A 40 38.64 31.51 -47.15
N ALA A 41 39.47 30.90 -48.02
CA ALA A 41 40.95 30.95 -48.08
C ALA A 41 41.78 30.50 -46.83
N THR A 42 42.49 29.35 -46.79
CA THR A 42 43.80 28.98 -47.40
C THR A 42 45.02 29.80 -46.92
N ALA A 43 46.23 29.26 -46.68
CA ALA A 43 46.74 27.88 -46.48
C ALA A 43 48.24 27.97 -46.07
N ALA A 44 48.77 27.03 -45.28
CA ALA A 44 50.22 26.69 -45.22
C ALA A 44 50.44 25.47 -44.30
N ALA A 45 51.41 24.62 -44.62
CA ALA A 45 51.80 23.46 -43.82
C ALA A 45 53.29 23.49 -43.51
N ALA A 46 53.67 23.14 -42.27
CA ALA A 46 54.91 22.41 -41.95
C ALA A 46 54.87 21.94 -40.48
N THR A 47 55.04 20.64 -40.29
CA THR A 47 55.20 19.94 -39.01
C THR A 47 56.42 20.41 -38.21
N GLU A 48 56.27 20.58 -36.89
CA GLU A 48 57.23 19.98 -35.95
C GLU A 48 56.63 19.71 -34.56
N THR A 49 57.20 18.70 -33.91
CA THR A 49 56.66 17.84 -32.86
C THR A 49 56.39 18.50 -31.50
N ALA A 50 55.17 18.33 -30.96
CA ALA A 50 54.93 18.44 -29.51
C ALA A 50 53.79 17.52 -29.05
N GLN A 51 54.13 16.32 -28.54
CA GLN A 51 53.18 15.49 -27.79
C GLN A 51 52.82 16.21 -26.49
N ARG A 52 51.55 16.64 -26.34
CA ARG A 52 51.02 17.06 -25.04
C ARG A 52 49.63 16.48 -24.80
N ALA A 53 49.52 15.83 -23.64
CA ALA A 53 48.43 14.96 -23.20
C ALA A 53 47.01 15.39 -23.62
N ARG A 54 46.32 14.51 -24.35
CA ARG A 54 44.86 14.43 -24.26
C ARG A 54 44.50 13.78 -22.93
N SER A 55 44.24 14.60 -21.91
CA SER A 55 43.61 14.11 -20.68
C SER A 55 42.27 13.46 -21.04
N PRO A 56 42.04 12.17 -20.74
CA PRO A 56 40.71 11.60 -20.91
C PRO A 56 39.77 12.33 -19.95
N LYS A 57 38.63 12.82 -20.46
CA LYS A 57 37.54 13.25 -19.57
C LYS A 57 37.20 12.04 -18.70
N LEU A 58 37.49 12.12 -17.40
CA LEU A 58 36.97 11.16 -16.44
C LEU A 58 35.46 11.18 -16.59
N GLN A 59 34.89 10.10 -17.14
CA GLN A 59 33.49 9.82 -16.95
C GLN A 59 33.35 9.53 -15.46
N VAL A 60 32.92 10.54 -14.71
CA VAL A 60 32.51 10.39 -13.33
C VAL A 60 31.37 9.39 -13.35
N GLN A 61 31.67 8.13 -13.03
CA GLN A 61 30.63 7.17 -12.69
C GLN A 61 29.77 7.84 -11.62
N PRO A 62 28.43 7.82 -11.73
CA PRO A 62 27.58 8.42 -10.72
C PRO A 62 27.76 7.63 -9.42
N GLY A 63 28.70 8.08 -8.59
CA GLY A 63 28.97 7.48 -7.29
C GLY A 63 27.66 7.44 -6.52
N LYS A 64 27.31 6.27 -5.97
CA LYS A 64 26.06 6.06 -5.23
C LYS A 64 25.93 7.14 -4.16
N ARG A 65 25.12 8.16 -4.43
CA ARG A 65 24.81 9.21 -3.48
C ARG A 65 24.13 8.54 -2.29
N LYS A 66 24.55 8.86 -1.07
CA LYS A 66 23.87 8.37 0.13
C LYS A 66 22.39 8.76 0.08
N PRO A 67 21.46 7.89 0.53
CA PRO A 67 20.06 8.26 0.61
C PRO A 67 19.90 9.46 1.54
N LYS A 68 19.12 10.46 1.10
CA LYS A 68 18.85 11.68 1.86
C LYS A 68 17.58 11.55 2.69
N THR A 69 16.55 10.95 2.10
CA THR A 69 15.24 10.76 2.73
C THR A 69 14.86 9.29 2.77
N GLY A 70 14.68 8.75 3.97
CA GLY A 70 14.14 7.41 4.19
C GLY A 70 12.64 7.41 4.39
N ILE A 71 11.95 6.50 3.71
CA ILE A 71 10.53 6.22 3.92
C ILE A 71 10.41 4.86 4.60
N LEU A 72 10.05 4.83 5.88
CA LEU A 72 9.78 3.61 6.63
C LEU A 72 8.32 3.20 6.42
N MET A 73 8.10 2.19 5.60
CA MET A 73 6.78 1.63 5.29
C MET A 73 6.34 0.69 6.41
N LEU A 74 5.43 1.17 7.26
CA LEU A 74 4.98 0.45 8.47
C LEU A 74 3.74 -0.40 8.20
N ASN A 75 3.82 -1.69 8.54
CA ASN A 75 2.70 -2.63 8.50
C ASN A 75 2.92 -3.72 9.58
N MET A 76 1.92 -4.55 9.90
CA MET A 76 2.12 -5.71 10.77
C MET A 76 3.04 -6.76 10.15
N GLY A 77 3.02 -6.86 8.82
CA GLY A 77 3.70 -7.91 8.06
C GLY A 77 2.96 -9.26 8.15
N GLY A 78 3.56 -10.30 7.57
CA GLY A 78 3.02 -11.65 7.60
C GLY A 78 4.13 -12.67 7.33
N PRO A 79 3.98 -13.92 7.81
CA PRO A 79 4.99 -14.96 7.65
C PRO A 79 5.22 -15.29 6.18
N GLU A 80 6.47 -15.19 5.71
CA GLU A 80 6.85 -15.48 4.32
C GLU A 80 6.73 -16.98 4.00
N THR A 81 6.93 -17.83 5.00
CA THR A 81 6.80 -19.28 4.91
C THR A 81 6.01 -19.85 6.10
N LEU A 82 5.58 -21.11 5.99
CA LEU A 82 4.96 -21.84 7.10
C LEU A 82 5.85 -21.94 8.35
N GLY A 83 7.18 -21.83 8.21
CA GLY A 83 8.12 -21.83 9.34
C GLY A 83 8.00 -20.58 10.22
N ASP A 84 7.75 -19.42 9.59
CA ASP A 84 7.74 -18.12 10.26
C ASP A 84 6.46 -17.88 11.08
N VAL A 85 5.43 -18.71 10.90
CA VAL A 85 4.11 -18.57 11.54
C VAL A 85 4.20 -18.56 13.06
N HIS A 86 5.06 -19.38 13.67
CA HIS A 86 5.21 -19.41 15.12
C HIS A 86 5.69 -18.07 15.67
N ASP A 87 6.74 -17.51 15.07
CA ASP A 87 7.39 -16.30 15.56
C ASP A 87 6.59 -15.04 15.23
N PHE A 88 5.85 -15.04 14.10
CA PHE A 88 4.81 -14.06 13.82
C PHE A 88 3.76 -14.02 14.93
N LEU A 89 3.16 -15.17 15.28
CA LEU A 89 2.15 -15.24 16.34
C LEU A 89 2.74 -14.88 17.71
N LEU A 90 3.98 -15.30 18.00
CA LEU A 90 4.66 -14.99 19.25
C LEU A 90 4.82 -13.48 19.44
N ARG A 91 5.33 -12.76 18.44
CA ARG A 91 5.48 -11.30 18.50
C ARG A 91 4.12 -10.59 18.59
N LEU A 92 3.11 -11.08 17.86
CA LEU A 92 1.74 -10.56 17.90
C LEU A 92 1.12 -10.70 19.30
N PHE A 93 1.18 -11.87 19.93
CA PHE A 93 0.62 -12.07 21.28
C PHE A 93 1.44 -11.43 22.40
N LEU A 94 2.73 -11.10 22.17
CA LEU A 94 3.55 -10.32 23.10
C LEU A 94 3.29 -8.81 23.02
N ASP A 95 2.62 -8.32 21.97
CA ASP A 95 2.40 -6.89 21.79
C ASP A 95 1.30 -6.32 22.69
N ARG A 96 1.72 -5.44 23.62
CA ARG A 96 0.84 -4.79 24.60
C ARG A 96 0.05 -3.62 24.02
N ASP A 97 0.41 -3.10 22.85
CA ASP A 97 -0.39 -2.07 22.15
C ASP A 97 -1.61 -2.70 21.45
N LEU A 98 -1.43 -3.91 20.91
CA LEU A 98 -2.50 -4.70 20.29
C LEU A 98 -3.44 -5.29 21.36
N MET A 99 -2.91 -5.99 22.36
CA MET A 99 -3.72 -6.62 23.40
C MET A 99 -2.98 -6.77 24.74
N THR A 100 -3.72 -6.67 25.84
CA THR A 100 -3.19 -6.88 27.19
C THR A 100 -3.68 -8.22 27.77
N LEU A 101 -2.76 -9.14 28.04
CA LEU A 101 -3.07 -10.46 28.62
C LEU A 101 -2.52 -10.60 30.06
N PRO A 102 -3.20 -11.32 30.97
CA PRO A 102 -2.63 -11.67 32.26
C PRO A 102 -1.33 -12.47 32.07
N ILE A 103 -0.24 -12.06 32.73
CA ILE A 103 1.08 -12.74 32.64
C ILE A 103 1.52 -12.95 31.17
N GLN A 104 1.31 -11.94 30.31
CA GLN A 104 1.47 -12.01 28.84
C GLN A 104 2.76 -12.68 28.37
N ASN A 105 3.90 -12.40 29.03
CA ASN A 105 5.19 -12.99 28.68
C ASN A 105 5.23 -14.53 28.81
N LYS A 106 4.33 -15.15 29.61
CA LYS A 106 4.17 -16.61 29.72
C LYS A 106 3.00 -17.14 28.89
N LEU A 107 1.88 -16.40 28.80
CA LEU A 107 0.73 -16.85 28.01
C LEU A 107 0.96 -16.73 26.49
N ALA A 108 1.62 -15.69 26.01
CA ALA A 108 1.83 -15.45 24.59
C ALA A 108 2.58 -16.62 23.88
N PRO A 109 3.70 -17.15 24.41
CA PRO A 109 4.33 -18.35 23.84
C PRO A 109 3.42 -19.59 23.81
N ILE A 110 2.60 -19.80 24.84
CA ILE A 110 1.67 -20.94 24.92
C ILE A 110 0.56 -20.79 23.86
N ILE A 111 -0.01 -19.59 23.72
CA ILE A 111 -1.06 -19.29 22.75
C ILE A 111 -0.51 -19.38 21.32
N ALA A 112 0.68 -18.82 21.06
CA ALA A 112 1.35 -18.89 19.76
C ALA A 112 1.61 -20.35 19.35
N LYS A 113 2.24 -21.15 20.22
CA LYS A 113 2.49 -22.58 19.97
C LYS A 113 1.19 -23.37 19.74
N ARG A 114 0.13 -23.11 20.51
CA ARG A 114 -1.17 -23.77 20.35
C ARG A 114 -1.89 -23.37 19.05
N ARG A 115 -1.79 -22.12 18.61
CA ARG A 115 -2.45 -21.64 17.39
C ARG A 115 -1.66 -21.93 16.11
N THR A 116 -0.33 -22.05 16.20
CA THR A 116 0.57 -22.24 15.05
C THR A 116 0.07 -23.27 14.03
N PRO A 117 -0.34 -24.51 14.40
CA PRO A 117 -0.78 -25.50 13.41
C PRO A 117 -2.02 -25.08 12.62
N LYS A 118 -3.00 -24.40 13.24
CA LYS A 118 -4.19 -23.89 12.53
C LYS A 118 -3.79 -22.80 11.54
N ILE A 119 -2.95 -21.86 11.97
CA ILE A 119 -2.55 -20.73 11.13
C ILE A 119 -1.62 -21.19 9.99
N GLN A 120 -0.76 -22.19 10.22
CA GLN A 120 0.03 -22.84 9.17
C GLN A 120 -0.87 -23.49 8.11
N GLU A 121 -1.94 -24.18 8.52
CA GLU A 121 -2.89 -24.75 7.56
C GLU A 121 -3.60 -23.69 6.71
N GLN A 122 -3.99 -22.56 7.32
CA GLN A 122 -4.56 -21.43 6.57
C GLN A 122 -3.55 -20.85 5.56
N TYR A 123 -2.29 -20.60 5.97
CA TYR A 123 -1.24 -20.16 5.05
C TYR A 123 -0.93 -21.19 3.96
N ARG A 124 -1.01 -22.49 4.27
CA ARG A 124 -0.81 -23.58 3.29
C ARG A 124 -1.88 -23.56 2.21
N ARG A 125 -3.15 -23.30 2.56
CA ARG A 125 -4.27 -23.24 1.61
C ARG A 125 -4.21 -22.05 0.65
N ILE A 126 -3.40 -21.02 0.95
CA ILE A 126 -3.21 -19.81 0.11
C ILE A 126 -1.85 -19.77 -0.62
N GLY A 127 -1.10 -20.88 -0.63
CA GLY A 127 0.18 -21.00 -1.36
C GLY A 127 1.44 -21.09 -0.49
N GLY A 128 1.31 -21.13 0.84
CA GLY A 128 2.39 -21.44 1.78
C GLY A 128 2.98 -20.26 2.57
N GLY A 129 2.48 -19.05 2.38
CA GLY A 129 2.97 -17.84 3.05
C GLY A 129 2.24 -16.56 2.63
N SER A 130 2.61 -15.43 3.24
CA SER A 130 2.02 -14.12 2.97
C SER A 130 2.75 -13.39 1.84
N PRO A 131 2.04 -12.85 0.82
CA PRO A 131 2.65 -12.10 -0.27
C PRO A 131 3.02 -10.65 0.12
N ILE A 132 2.70 -10.22 1.35
CA ILE A 132 2.79 -8.82 1.79
C ILE A 132 4.16 -8.19 1.60
N LYS A 133 5.25 -8.93 1.83
CA LYS A 133 6.63 -8.41 1.65
C LYS A 133 6.95 -8.13 0.18
N MET A 134 6.58 -9.05 -0.72
CA MET A 134 6.73 -8.86 -2.16
C MET A 134 5.94 -7.62 -2.63
N TRP A 135 4.69 -7.47 -2.18
CA TRP A 135 3.86 -6.31 -2.54
C TRP A 135 4.42 -5.00 -1.97
N THR A 136 4.80 -4.98 -0.70
CA THR A 136 5.41 -3.80 -0.06
C THR A 136 6.70 -3.38 -0.78
N SER A 137 7.56 -4.33 -1.18
CA SER A 137 8.77 -4.01 -1.95
C SER A 137 8.46 -3.42 -3.33
N LYS A 138 7.55 -4.03 -4.10
CA LYS A 138 7.12 -3.51 -5.41
C LYS A 138 6.54 -2.10 -5.31
N GLN A 139 5.74 -1.84 -4.28
CA GLN A 139 5.17 -0.51 -3.98
C GLN A 139 6.28 0.49 -3.61
N GLY A 140 7.20 0.10 -2.72
CA GLY A 140 8.34 0.91 -2.30
C GLY A 140 9.27 1.31 -3.46
N GLU A 141 9.57 0.37 -4.36
CA GLU A 141 10.36 0.62 -5.57
C GLU A 141 9.68 1.62 -6.53
N GLY A 142 8.37 1.45 -6.77
CA GLY A 142 7.60 2.37 -7.60
C GLY A 142 7.52 3.77 -7.00
N MET A 143 7.25 3.84 -5.69
CA MET A 143 7.21 5.07 -4.91
C MET A 143 8.54 5.83 -4.97
N VAL A 144 9.68 5.17 -4.69
CA VAL A 144 11.00 5.83 -4.71
C VAL A 144 11.36 6.42 -6.07
N LYS A 145 11.15 5.67 -7.16
CA LYS A 145 11.42 6.16 -8.53
C LYS A 145 10.68 7.47 -8.82
N LEU A 146 9.40 7.53 -8.43
CA LEU A 146 8.54 8.69 -8.67
C LEU A 146 8.82 9.83 -7.68
N LEU A 147 9.25 9.55 -6.45
CA LEU A 147 9.67 10.57 -5.48
C LEU A 147 10.97 11.28 -5.90
N ASP A 148 11.94 10.55 -6.48
CA ASP A 148 13.18 11.13 -7.00
C ASP A 148 12.91 12.11 -8.16
N GLU A 149 11.94 11.82 -9.02
CA GLU A 149 11.48 12.73 -10.09
C GLU A 149 10.69 13.93 -9.54
N LEU A 150 9.78 13.70 -8.59
CA LEU A 150 8.84 14.72 -8.09
C LEU A 150 9.45 15.68 -7.05
N SER A 151 10.47 15.24 -6.30
CA SER A 151 11.10 15.99 -5.21
C SER A 151 12.63 15.87 -5.25
N PRO A 152 13.31 16.35 -6.30
CA PRO A 152 14.76 16.18 -6.47
C PRO A 152 15.59 16.84 -5.36
N HIS A 153 15.02 17.76 -4.58
CA HIS A 153 15.67 18.41 -3.43
C HIS A 153 15.74 17.50 -2.18
N THR A 154 14.88 16.49 -2.07
CA THR A 154 14.86 15.49 -0.99
C THR A 154 15.39 14.12 -1.43
N ALA A 155 15.66 13.96 -2.73
CA ALA A 155 16.36 12.82 -3.32
C ALA A 155 17.85 12.74 -2.90
N PRO A 156 18.48 11.55 -2.93
CA PRO A 156 17.89 10.25 -3.27
C PRO A 156 16.95 9.76 -2.16
N HIS A 157 15.79 9.23 -2.53
CA HIS A 157 14.88 8.56 -1.61
C HIS A 157 15.26 7.08 -1.48
N LYS A 158 15.01 6.48 -0.31
CA LYS A 158 15.08 5.04 -0.11
C LYS A 158 13.89 4.59 0.74
N TYR A 159 13.23 3.50 0.33
CA TYR A 159 12.20 2.87 1.15
C TYR A 159 12.85 1.82 2.06
N TYR A 160 12.25 1.62 3.23
CA TYR A 160 12.60 0.60 4.20
C TYR A 160 11.30 -0.06 4.64
N ILE A 161 11.28 -1.37 4.77
CA ILE A 161 10.10 -2.10 5.26
C ILE A 161 10.24 -2.24 6.77
N GLY A 162 9.27 -1.74 7.54
CA GLY A 162 9.23 -1.91 8.99
C GLY A 162 8.00 -2.73 9.36
N PHE A 163 8.17 -4.04 9.46
CA PHE A 163 7.10 -4.92 9.91
C PHE A 163 7.07 -5.05 11.43
N ARG A 164 5.86 -5.16 12.00
CA ARG A 164 5.68 -5.23 13.45
C ARG A 164 5.98 -6.61 14.04
N TYR A 165 5.73 -7.69 13.29
CA TYR A 165 5.75 -9.07 13.82
C TYR A 165 6.63 -10.06 13.03
N VAL A 166 7.21 -9.67 11.89
CA VAL A 166 8.10 -10.49 11.04
C VAL A 166 9.26 -9.65 10.51
N HIS A 167 10.28 -10.30 9.94
CA HIS A 167 11.43 -9.62 9.36
C HIS A 167 11.11 -9.02 7.97
N PRO A 168 11.69 -7.87 7.59
CA PRO A 168 12.48 -6.96 8.44
C PRO A 168 11.59 -6.26 9.47
N LEU A 169 12.00 -6.33 10.74
CA LEU A 169 11.29 -5.72 11.86
C LEU A 169 11.44 -4.19 11.83
N THR A 170 10.52 -3.47 12.46
CA THR A 170 10.58 -2.01 12.62
C THR A 170 11.92 -1.55 13.21
N GLU A 171 12.42 -2.28 14.21
CA GLU A 171 13.70 -2.02 14.88
C GLU A 171 14.89 -2.21 13.92
N GLU A 172 14.92 -3.31 13.16
CA GLU A 172 15.97 -3.62 12.17
C GLU A 172 16.02 -2.57 11.04
N ALA A 173 14.85 -2.08 10.63
CA ALA A 173 14.73 -1.04 9.62
C ALA A 173 15.25 0.32 10.13
N ILE A 174 14.98 0.68 11.40
CA ILE A 174 15.56 1.89 12.01
C ILE A 174 17.09 1.76 12.11
N GLU A 175 17.62 0.58 12.47
CA GLU A 175 19.06 0.31 12.49
C GLU A 175 19.71 0.42 11.11
N GLU A 176 19.02 0.03 10.04
CA GLU A 176 19.47 0.28 8.66
C GLU A 176 19.44 1.77 8.31
N MET A 177 18.36 2.48 8.65
CA MET A 177 18.21 3.92 8.40
C MET A 177 19.27 4.77 9.11
N GLU A 178 19.61 4.45 10.37
CA GLU A 178 20.69 5.10 11.12
C GLU A 178 22.07 4.80 10.50
N ARG A 179 22.33 3.55 10.06
CA ARG A 179 23.60 3.16 9.41
C ARG A 179 23.80 3.82 8.04
N ASP A 180 22.73 3.99 7.28
CA ASP A 180 22.76 4.70 5.99
C ASP A 180 23.02 6.22 6.17
N GLY A 181 22.72 6.76 7.36
CA GLY A 181 22.97 8.17 7.71
C GLY A 181 22.02 9.13 6.99
N ILE A 182 20.73 8.77 6.87
CA ILE A 182 19.72 9.62 6.23
C ILE A 182 19.46 10.91 7.03
N GLU A 183 19.20 12.02 6.33
CA GLU A 183 18.90 13.31 6.96
C GLU A 183 17.45 13.36 7.50
N ARG A 184 16.50 12.78 6.76
CA ARG A 184 15.07 12.82 7.05
C ARG A 184 14.46 11.42 7.01
N ALA A 185 13.62 11.12 7.98
CA ALA A 185 12.81 9.90 8.04
C ALA A 185 11.31 10.21 8.02
N ILE A 186 10.56 9.38 7.32
CA ILE A 186 9.10 9.43 7.26
C ILE A 186 8.58 8.06 7.68
N ALA A 187 8.02 7.99 8.89
CA ALA A 187 7.20 6.87 9.34
C ALA A 187 5.89 6.90 8.54
N PHE A 188 5.76 6.05 7.54
CA PHE A 188 4.61 6.03 6.64
C PHE A 188 3.80 4.76 6.87
N THR A 189 2.63 4.90 7.48
CA THR A 189 1.74 3.75 7.70
C THR A 189 1.16 3.24 6.38
N GLN A 190 1.14 1.92 6.19
CA GLN A 190 0.47 1.28 5.05
C GLN A 190 -1.02 1.03 5.31
N TYR A 191 -1.52 1.38 6.50
CA TYR A 191 -2.94 1.40 6.85
C TYR A 191 -3.55 2.77 6.49
N PRO A 192 -4.52 2.86 5.56
CA PRO A 192 -5.16 4.13 5.24
C PRO A 192 -5.91 4.71 6.45
N GLN A 193 -6.56 3.83 7.22
CA GLN A 193 -7.34 4.16 8.41
C GLN A 193 -6.50 3.89 9.67
N TYR A 194 -6.40 4.89 10.55
CA TYR A 194 -5.66 4.75 11.80
C TYR A 194 -6.40 3.86 12.80
N SER A 195 -5.72 2.88 13.39
CA SER A 195 -6.11 2.27 14.66
C SER A 195 -4.95 2.28 15.65
N CYS A 196 -5.25 2.36 16.95
CA CYS A 196 -4.22 2.24 17.99
C CYS A 196 -3.55 0.85 17.97
N SER A 197 -4.29 -0.20 17.57
CA SER A 197 -3.77 -1.57 17.44
C SER A 197 -2.94 -1.82 16.17
N THR A 198 -2.92 -0.90 15.21
CA THR A 198 -2.15 -1.03 13.95
C THR A 198 -1.09 0.07 13.86
N THR A 199 -1.42 1.24 13.29
CA THR A 199 -0.50 2.38 13.19
C THR A 199 0.03 2.80 14.56
N GLY A 200 -0.83 2.81 15.60
CA GLY A 200 -0.41 3.16 16.96
C GLY A 200 0.70 2.24 17.49
N SER A 201 0.56 0.91 17.35
CA SER A 201 1.58 -0.06 17.74
C SER A 201 2.90 0.15 16.96
N SER A 202 2.83 0.40 15.65
CA SER A 202 4.03 0.66 14.83
C SER A 202 4.75 1.96 15.21
N LEU A 203 4.03 3.05 15.51
CA LEU A 203 4.64 4.30 15.97
C LEU A 203 5.21 4.16 17.40
N ASN A 204 4.52 3.41 18.27
CA ASN A 204 5.02 3.07 19.60
C ASN A 204 6.29 2.21 19.55
N ALA A 205 6.44 1.32 18.55
CA ALA A 205 7.68 0.56 18.34
C ALA A 205 8.87 1.47 18.02
N ILE A 206 8.70 2.47 17.13
CA ILE A 206 9.75 3.47 16.84
C ILE A 206 10.15 4.23 18.12
N TYR A 207 9.18 4.67 18.92
CA TYR A 207 9.45 5.34 20.21
C TYR A 207 10.20 4.42 21.18
N ARG A 208 9.75 3.17 21.34
CA ARG A 208 10.38 2.19 22.25
C ARG A 208 11.80 1.86 21.84
N TYR A 209 12.08 1.70 20.54
CA TYR A 209 13.43 1.44 20.04
C TYR A 209 14.43 2.49 20.56
N TYR A 210 14.18 3.78 20.33
CA TYR A 210 15.08 4.84 20.79
C TYR A 210 15.17 4.93 22.32
N ASN A 211 14.05 4.69 23.03
CA ASN A 211 14.03 4.65 24.49
C ASN A 211 14.82 3.45 25.06
N GLN A 212 14.84 2.30 24.39
CA GLN A 212 15.61 1.11 24.79
C GLN A 212 17.09 1.25 24.47
N VAL A 213 17.44 1.80 23.30
CA VAL A 213 18.83 2.07 22.89
C VAL A 213 19.45 3.24 23.67
N GLY A 214 18.63 4.08 24.32
CA GLY A 214 19.08 5.19 25.15
C GLY A 214 19.71 6.35 24.34
N LYS A 215 19.40 6.44 23.04
CA LYS A 215 19.96 7.44 22.11
C LYS A 215 18.84 8.26 21.48
N LYS A 216 19.14 9.53 21.19
CA LYS A 216 18.29 10.35 20.33
C LYS A 216 18.49 9.94 18.86
N PRO A 217 17.47 10.08 17.99
CA PRO A 217 17.59 9.82 16.56
C PRO A 217 18.72 10.63 15.90
N GLY A 218 19.48 10.01 15.00
CA GLY A 218 20.44 10.70 14.13
C GLY A 218 19.77 11.45 12.96
N MET A 219 18.48 11.20 12.75
CA MET A 219 17.69 11.66 11.60
C MET A 219 16.44 12.46 12.02
N LYS A 220 15.98 13.40 11.16
CA LYS A 220 14.75 14.17 11.41
C LYS A 220 13.52 13.33 11.09
N TRP A 221 12.86 12.80 12.12
CA TRP A 221 11.60 12.06 11.98
C TRP A 221 10.39 12.95 11.66
N SER A 222 9.46 12.36 10.92
CA SER A 222 8.10 12.82 10.69
C SER A 222 7.21 11.59 10.42
N THR A 223 5.89 11.74 10.47
CA THR A 223 4.96 10.64 10.21
C THR A 223 3.86 11.06 9.23
N ILE A 224 3.41 10.10 8.44
CA ILE A 224 2.12 10.09 7.75
C ILE A 224 1.36 8.93 8.41
N ASP A 225 0.51 9.25 9.40
CA ASP A 225 -0.15 8.29 10.29
C ASP A 225 -1.55 7.87 9.84
N ARG A 226 -2.17 8.59 8.91
CA ARG A 226 -3.47 8.25 8.30
C ARG A 226 -3.67 8.93 6.96
N TRP A 227 -4.49 8.33 6.11
CA TRP A 227 -4.81 8.83 4.77
C TRP A 227 -6.13 8.23 4.21
N PRO A 228 -7.22 8.13 5.01
CA PRO A 228 -8.39 7.27 4.72
C PRO A 228 -9.24 7.76 3.54
N THR A 229 -9.13 9.03 3.16
CA THR A 229 -9.92 9.65 2.08
C THR A 229 -9.04 10.24 0.96
N HIS A 230 -7.80 9.75 0.82
CA HIS A 230 -6.88 10.22 -0.21
C HIS A 230 -7.47 9.99 -1.62
N PRO A 231 -7.58 11.00 -2.50
CA PRO A 231 -8.35 10.89 -3.74
C PRO A 231 -7.96 9.72 -4.65
N LEU A 232 -6.67 9.38 -4.71
CA LEU A 232 -6.19 8.27 -5.54
C LEU A 232 -6.51 6.89 -4.92
N LEU A 233 -6.54 6.78 -3.59
CA LEU A 233 -7.00 5.55 -2.92
C LEU A 233 -8.48 5.29 -3.25
N ILE A 234 -9.31 6.34 -3.14
CA ILE A 234 -10.73 6.29 -3.46
C ILE A 234 -10.96 5.96 -4.95
N GLN A 235 -10.14 6.53 -5.84
CA GLN A 235 -10.15 6.20 -7.27
C GLN A 235 -9.88 4.72 -7.51
N CYS A 236 -8.82 4.14 -6.94
CA CYS A 236 -8.50 2.72 -7.17
C CYS A 236 -9.55 1.75 -6.59
N PHE A 237 -10.14 2.05 -5.42
CA PHE A 237 -11.27 1.27 -4.91
C PHE A 237 -12.47 1.34 -5.87
N ALA A 238 -12.81 2.53 -6.38
CA ALA A 238 -13.90 2.68 -7.34
C ALA A 238 -13.64 1.95 -8.67
N ASP A 239 -12.42 2.08 -9.22
CA ASP A 239 -12.03 1.45 -10.50
C ASP A 239 -12.08 -0.09 -10.41
N HIS A 240 -11.57 -0.66 -9.33
CA HIS A 240 -11.65 -2.10 -9.09
C HIS A 240 -13.11 -2.53 -8.85
N ILE A 241 -13.92 -1.79 -8.07
CA ILE A 241 -15.34 -2.14 -7.88
C ILE A 241 -16.07 -2.17 -9.22
N VAL A 242 -15.87 -1.19 -10.10
CA VAL A 242 -16.48 -1.17 -11.44
C VAL A 242 -16.05 -2.40 -12.25
N LYS A 243 -14.75 -2.72 -12.27
CA LYS A 243 -14.17 -3.90 -12.93
C LYS A 243 -14.72 -5.23 -12.39
N GLU A 244 -14.89 -5.37 -11.08
CA GLU A 244 -15.45 -6.59 -10.51
C GLU A 244 -16.97 -6.68 -10.74
N LEU A 245 -17.67 -5.53 -10.80
CA LEU A 245 -19.06 -5.47 -11.26
C LEU A 245 -19.22 -5.88 -12.74
N ASP A 246 -18.20 -5.71 -13.60
CA ASP A 246 -18.22 -6.20 -15.00
C ASP A 246 -18.24 -7.74 -15.08
N ARG A 247 -17.88 -8.46 -14.02
CA ARG A 247 -17.90 -9.93 -13.96
C ARG A 247 -19.29 -10.50 -13.67
N PHE A 248 -20.23 -9.69 -13.19
CA PHE A 248 -21.62 -10.10 -13.03
C PHE A 248 -22.37 -10.03 -14.36
N PRO A 249 -23.35 -10.91 -14.60
CA PRO A 249 -24.27 -10.77 -15.73
C PRO A 249 -24.92 -9.39 -15.75
N LEU A 250 -25.05 -8.79 -16.94
CA LEU A 250 -25.49 -7.41 -17.13
C LEU A 250 -26.85 -7.14 -16.49
N GLU A 251 -27.76 -8.11 -16.57
CA GLU A 251 -29.10 -8.08 -15.99
C GLU A 251 -29.12 -8.14 -14.45
N LYS A 252 -28.08 -8.71 -13.83
CA LYS A 252 -27.94 -8.82 -12.36
C LYS A 252 -27.13 -7.69 -11.74
N ARG A 253 -26.34 -6.96 -12.53
CA ARG A 253 -25.33 -6.01 -12.05
C ARG A 253 -25.87 -4.90 -11.14
N ASN A 254 -27.08 -4.41 -11.41
CA ASN A 254 -27.74 -3.38 -10.58
C ASN A 254 -28.29 -3.93 -9.25
N GLU A 255 -28.46 -5.26 -9.14
CA GLU A 255 -28.93 -5.92 -7.92
C GLU A 255 -27.79 -6.28 -6.95
N VAL A 256 -26.53 -6.20 -7.40
CA VAL A 256 -25.34 -6.54 -6.60
C VAL A 256 -25.30 -5.65 -5.35
N VAL A 257 -25.18 -6.29 -4.20
CA VAL A 257 -24.93 -5.61 -2.92
C VAL A 257 -23.41 -5.54 -2.69
N ILE A 258 -22.89 -4.34 -2.50
CA ILE A 258 -21.48 -4.13 -2.18
C ILE A 258 -21.30 -4.25 -0.66
N LEU A 259 -20.57 -5.28 -0.23
CA LEU A 259 -20.16 -5.46 1.16
C LEU A 259 -18.72 -5.01 1.33
N PHE A 260 -18.53 -3.82 1.90
CA PHE A 260 -17.21 -3.37 2.33
C PHE A 260 -16.86 -4.11 3.62
N SER A 261 -15.90 -5.02 3.55
CA SER A 261 -15.42 -5.80 4.69
C SER A 261 -14.15 -5.18 5.25
N ALA A 262 -14.12 -4.97 6.56
CA ALA A 262 -12.98 -4.45 7.31
C ALA A 262 -12.73 -5.32 8.55
N HIS A 263 -11.49 -5.39 9.03
CA HIS A 263 -11.20 -6.16 10.23
C HIS A 263 -11.95 -5.58 11.44
N SER A 264 -12.65 -6.43 12.20
CA SER A 264 -13.37 -5.98 13.38
C SER A 264 -12.40 -5.55 14.50
N LEU A 265 -12.91 -4.79 15.46
CA LEU A 265 -12.23 -4.45 16.71
C LEU A 265 -13.04 -4.93 17.92
N PRO A 266 -12.41 -5.36 19.02
CA PRO A 266 -13.12 -5.60 20.27
C PRO A 266 -13.87 -4.35 20.73
N MET A 267 -15.07 -4.49 21.29
CA MET A 267 -15.85 -3.32 21.73
C MET A 267 -15.16 -2.52 22.84
N SER A 268 -14.26 -3.12 23.61
CA SER A 268 -13.40 -2.39 24.56
C SER A 268 -12.41 -1.43 23.87
N VAL A 269 -11.96 -1.76 22.65
CA VAL A 269 -11.11 -0.89 21.81
C VAL A 269 -11.95 0.21 21.16
N VAL A 270 -13.16 -0.10 20.68
CA VAL A 270 -14.07 0.92 20.12
C VAL A 270 -14.49 1.92 21.20
N ASN A 271 -14.91 1.43 22.38
CA ASN A 271 -15.44 2.26 23.46
C ASN A 271 -14.39 3.15 24.15
N ARG A 272 -13.08 2.88 23.99
CA ARG A 272 -12.00 3.79 24.42
C ARG A 272 -11.72 4.92 23.40
N GLY A 273 -12.48 5.01 22.30
CA GLY A 273 -12.35 6.06 21.30
C GLY A 273 -11.33 5.78 20.19
N ASP A 274 -11.15 4.51 19.78
CA ASP A 274 -10.31 4.20 18.61
C ASP A 274 -10.95 4.76 17.32
N PRO A 275 -10.24 5.56 16.50
CA PRO A 275 -10.85 6.30 15.39
C PRO A 275 -11.13 5.43 14.16
N TYR A 276 -10.59 4.21 14.11
CA TYR A 276 -10.66 3.30 12.98
C TYR A 276 -12.08 3.10 12.40
N PRO A 277 -13.14 2.88 13.18
CA PRO A 277 -14.48 2.68 12.63
C PRO A 277 -15.01 3.90 11.87
N GLN A 278 -14.68 5.11 12.34
CA GLN A 278 -15.07 6.36 11.71
C GLN A 278 -14.26 6.62 10.44
N GLU A 279 -12.95 6.31 10.45
CA GLU A 279 -12.10 6.46 9.28
C GLU A 279 -12.44 5.45 8.17
N VAL A 280 -12.75 4.19 8.51
CA VAL A 280 -13.27 3.19 7.56
C VAL A 280 -14.61 3.64 6.97
N GLY A 281 -15.53 4.13 7.80
CA GLY A 281 -16.78 4.73 7.35
C GLY A 281 -16.56 5.90 6.37
N ALA A 282 -15.57 6.75 6.63
CA ALA A 282 -15.20 7.85 5.73
C ALA A 282 -14.60 7.37 4.41
N THR A 283 -13.79 6.30 4.40
CA THR A 283 -13.31 5.67 3.14
C THR A 283 -14.49 5.13 2.32
N VAL A 284 -15.35 4.30 2.94
CA VAL A 284 -16.53 3.71 2.29
C VAL A 284 -17.41 4.80 1.69
N GLN A 285 -17.70 5.85 2.45
CA GLN A 285 -18.54 6.96 2.02
C GLN A 285 -17.98 7.63 0.75
N ARG A 286 -16.68 7.93 0.72
CA ARG A 286 -16.04 8.56 -0.43
C ARG A 286 -15.94 7.65 -1.65
N VAL A 287 -15.83 6.33 -1.46
CA VAL A 287 -15.91 5.36 -2.56
C VAL A 287 -17.33 5.34 -3.15
N MET A 288 -18.37 5.34 -2.33
CA MET A 288 -19.75 5.35 -2.82
C MET A 288 -20.15 6.67 -3.48
N ASP A 289 -19.66 7.82 -2.96
CA ASP A 289 -19.78 9.13 -3.62
C ASP A 289 -19.15 9.07 -5.03
N LYS A 290 -17.95 8.48 -5.15
CA LYS A 290 -17.20 8.35 -6.40
C LYS A 290 -17.88 7.41 -7.42
N LEU A 291 -18.58 6.38 -6.93
CA LEU A 291 -19.40 5.45 -7.73
C LEU A 291 -20.78 6.01 -8.08
N GLY A 292 -21.15 7.20 -7.60
CA GLY A 292 -22.47 7.78 -7.82
C GLY A 292 -23.62 6.95 -7.22
N TYR A 293 -23.34 6.16 -6.18
CA TYR A 293 -24.31 5.26 -5.54
C TYR A 293 -25.00 4.25 -6.49
N SER A 294 -24.28 3.76 -7.51
CA SER A 294 -24.81 2.80 -8.51
C SER A 294 -25.44 1.53 -7.91
N ASN A 295 -25.01 1.13 -6.71
CA ASN A 295 -25.37 -0.11 -6.05
C ASN A 295 -25.66 0.10 -4.55
N PRO A 296 -26.56 -0.68 -3.94
CA PRO A 296 -26.73 -0.70 -2.49
C PRO A 296 -25.49 -1.25 -1.80
N TYR A 297 -25.13 -0.70 -0.64
CA TYR A 297 -23.94 -1.09 0.10
C TYR A 297 -24.14 -1.20 1.62
N ARG A 298 -23.25 -1.96 2.25
CA ARG A 298 -23.05 -2.00 3.71
C ARG A 298 -21.56 -2.10 4.04
N LEU A 299 -21.19 -1.51 5.17
CA LEU A 299 -19.93 -1.76 5.87
C LEU A 299 -20.18 -2.89 6.89
N VAL A 300 -19.35 -3.92 6.84
CA VAL A 300 -19.40 -5.13 7.66
C VAL A 300 -18.00 -5.42 8.23
N TRP A 301 -17.93 -6.20 9.30
CA TRP A 301 -16.69 -6.45 10.01
C TRP A 301 -16.35 -7.95 10.09
N GLN A 302 -15.11 -8.31 9.74
CA GLN A 302 -14.63 -9.70 9.69
C GLN A 302 -13.67 -10.06 10.83
N SER A 303 -13.28 -11.34 10.87
CA SER A 303 -12.17 -11.85 11.69
C SER A 303 -12.35 -11.73 13.23
N LYS A 304 -13.60 -11.73 13.71
CA LYS A 304 -13.91 -11.81 15.16
C LYS A 304 -13.30 -13.07 15.77
N VAL A 305 -12.45 -12.90 16.78
CA VAL A 305 -11.82 -14.01 17.51
C VAL A 305 -12.14 -14.01 19.00
N GLY A 306 -12.63 -15.15 19.49
CA GLY A 306 -12.95 -15.38 20.90
C GLY A 306 -14.36 -14.92 21.31
N PRO A 307 -14.72 -15.09 22.60
CA PRO A 307 -16.10 -14.96 23.07
C PRO A 307 -16.53 -13.52 23.42
N MET A 308 -15.59 -12.56 23.43
CA MET A 308 -15.89 -11.18 23.80
C MET A 308 -16.80 -10.48 22.76
N PRO A 309 -17.43 -9.34 23.08
CA PRO A 309 -18.12 -8.51 22.09
C PRO A 309 -17.13 -7.80 21.15
N TRP A 310 -17.43 -7.82 19.85
CA TRP A 310 -16.69 -7.14 18.78
C TRP A 310 -17.63 -6.23 18.00
N LEU A 311 -17.06 -5.27 17.26
CA LEU A 311 -17.80 -4.39 16.37
C LEU A 311 -18.51 -5.21 15.27
N GLY A 312 -19.79 -4.91 15.05
CA GLY A 312 -20.65 -5.60 14.09
C GLY A 312 -21.38 -4.64 13.14
N PRO A 313 -22.17 -5.18 12.19
CA PRO A 313 -22.49 -6.60 12.01
C PRO A 313 -21.31 -7.42 11.47
N GLN A 314 -21.30 -8.74 11.72
CA GLN A 314 -20.23 -9.61 11.20
C GLN A 314 -20.42 -9.89 9.71
N THR A 315 -19.32 -10.09 8.97
CA THR A 315 -19.35 -10.32 7.52
C THR A 315 -20.07 -11.61 7.14
N ASP A 316 -19.78 -12.73 7.82
CA ASP A 316 -20.46 -14.02 7.67
C ASP A 316 -21.97 -13.95 7.96
N GLU A 317 -22.34 -13.43 9.15
CA GLU A 317 -23.73 -13.24 9.58
C GLU A 317 -24.50 -12.34 8.59
N THR A 318 -23.84 -11.30 8.05
CA THR A 318 -24.46 -10.39 7.07
C THR A 318 -24.65 -11.04 5.71
N ILE A 319 -23.65 -11.81 5.22
CA ILE A 319 -23.76 -12.57 3.98
C ILE A 319 -24.94 -13.54 4.07
N LYS A 320 -24.98 -14.36 5.12
CA LYS A 320 -26.09 -15.31 5.36
C LYS A 320 -27.44 -14.59 5.43
N GLY A 321 -27.54 -13.53 6.24
CA GLY A 321 -28.77 -12.76 6.39
C GLY A 321 -29.24 -12.07 5.11
N LEU A 322 -28.33 -11.61 4.25
CA LEU A 322 -28.68 -11.08 2.93
C LEU A 322 -29.22 -12.18 2.01
N CYS A 323 -28.64 -13.37 2.06
CA CYS A 323 -29.07 -14.52 1.27
C CYS A 323 -30.46 -15.02 1.71
N GLU A 324 -30.72 -15.16 3.00
CA GLU A 324 -32.07 -15.44 3.56
C GLU A 324 -33.12 -14.42 3.09
N ARG A 325 -32.71 -13.16 2.87
CA ARG A 325 -33.55 -12.05 2.39
C ARG A 325 -33.56 -11.94 0.86
N GLY A 326 -33.11 -12.97 0.15
CA GLY A 326 -33.18 -13.09 -1.31
C GLY A 326 -32.14 -12.28 -2.11
N ARG A 327 -31.13 -11.67 -1.46
CA ARG A 327 -30.07 -10.93 -2.16
C ARG A 327 -28.98 -11.91 -2.62
N LYS A 328 -28.97 -12.22 -3.93
CA LYS A 328 -28.18 -13.34 -4.49
C LYS A 328 -26.83 -12.98 -5.11
N ASN A 329 -26.57 -11.69 -5.25
CA ASN A 329 -25.41 -11.14 -5.92
C ASN A 329 -24.69 -10.23 -4.93
N ILE A 330 -23.49 -10.63 -4.49
CA ILE A 330 -22.72 -9.92 -3.46
C ILE A 330 -21.29 -9.68 -3.99
N LEU A 331 -20.80 -8.46 -3.88
CA LEU A 331 -19.40 -8.09 -4.14
C LEU A 331 -18.75 -7.72 -2.80
N LEU A 332 -17.75 -8.51 -2.40
CA LEU A 332 -17.01 -8.28 -1.15
C LEU A 332 -15.75 -7.45 -1.43
N VAL A 333 -15.61 -6.32 -0.74
CA VAL A 333 -14.54 -5.32 -0.94
C VAL A 333 -13.72 -5.17 0.34
N PRO A 334 -12.44 -5.61 0.38
CA PRO A 334 -11.56 -5.42 1.53
C PRO A 334 -11.10 -3.96 1.61
N ILE A 335 -11.80 -3.14 2.41
CA ILE A 335 -11.70 -1.67 2.37
C ILE A 335 -10.58 -1.09 3.27
N ALA A 336 -10.05 -1.89 4.18
CA ALA A 336 -9.13 -1.45 5.24
C ALA A 336 -7.66 -1.92 5.06
N PHE A 337 -7.36 -2.62 3.97
CA PHE A 337 -6.03 -3.18 3.66
C PHE A 337 -5.72 -2.99 2.16
N THR A 338 -4.44 -2.96 1.81
CA THR A 338 -3.94 -2.42 0.53
C THR A 338 -3.15 -3.41 -0.34
N SER A 339 -3.03 -4.66 0.13
CA SER A 339 -2.41 -5.80 -0.54
C SER A 339 -3.08 -7.09 -0.07
N ASP A 340 -2.97 -8.18 -0.82
CA ASP A 340 -3.44 -9.49 -0.36
C ASP A 340 -2.77 -9.93 0.96
N HIS A 341 -3.57 -10.57 1.82
CA HIS A 341 -3.21 -11.06 3.14
C HIS A 341 -4.03 -12.34 3.43
N ILE A 342 -3.78 -13.00 4.56
CA ILE A 342 -4.48 -14.25 4.90
C ILE A 342 -5.99 -14.03 5.00
N GLU A 343 -6.43 -12.85 5.44
CA GLU A 343 -7.84 -12.55 5.63
C GLU A 343 -8.56 -12.14 4.33
N THR A 344 -7.86 -11.94 3.19
CA THR A 344 -8.48 -11.97 1.85
C THR A 344 -8.41 -13.38 1.25
N LEU A 345 -7.20 -13.92 1.13
CA LEU A 345 -6.96 -15.17 0.40
C LEU A 345 -7.52 -16.42 1.09
N TYR A 346 -7.75 -16.38 2.41
CA TYR A 346 -8.34 -17.47 3.17
C TYR A 346 -9.75 -17.14 3.65
N GLU A 347 -9.94 -16.07 4.44
CA GLU A 347 -11.25 -15.83 5.07
C GLU A 347 -12.33 -15.47 4.04
N LEU A 348 -12.04 -14.58 3.09
CA LEU A 348 -12.95 -14.26 1.99
C LEU A 348 -13.00 -15.41 0.97
N ASP A 349 -11.91 -15.65 0.25
CA ASP A 349 -11.90 -16.53 -0.94
C ASP A 349 -12.22 -18.00 -0.63
N ILE A 350 -11.94 -18.47 0.60
CA ILE A 350 -12.04 -19.88 0.96
C ILE A 350 -13.10 -20.12 2.03
N GLU A 351 -13.00 -19.51 3.23
CA GLU A 351 -13.91 -19.79 4.35
C GLU A 351 -15.34 -19.33 4.03
N TYR A 352 -15.53 -18.09 3.59
CA TYR A 352 -16.85 -17.61 3.19
C TYR A 352 -17.35 -18.26 1.89
N SER A 353 -16.48 -18.53 0.90
CA SER A 353 -16.86 -19.37 -0.26
C SER A 353 -17.37 -20.76 0.13
N GLN A 354 -16.79 -21.40 1.15
CA GLN A 354 -17.20 -22.72 1.62
C GLN A 354 -18.54 -22.65 2.37
N VAL A 355 -18.72 -21.67 3.27
CA VAL A 355 -20.02 -21.42 3.94
C VAL A 355 -21.13 -21.16 2.91
N LEU A 356 -20.83 -20.40 1.85
CA LEU A 356 -21.75 -20.17 0.74
C LEU A 356 -22.05 -21.46 -0.04
N ALA A 357 -21.05 -22.29 -0.33
CA ALA A 357 -21.22 -23.54 -1.08
C ALA A 357 -22.08 -24.58 -0.33
N ASP A 358 -21.97 -24.65 0.99
CA ASP A 358 -22.74 -25.60 1.82
C ASP A 358 -24.17 -25.13 2.09
N GLU A 359 -24.44 -23.81 2.12
CA GLU A 359 -25.77 -23.26 2.43
C GLU A 359 -26.58 -22.74 1.22
N ILE A 360 -25.99 -22.58 0.02
CA ILE A 360 -26.61 -21.82 -1.08
C ILE A 360 -26.65 -22.58 -2.44
N PRO A 361 -27.79 -22.54 -3.17
CA PRO A 361 -27.89 -23.14 -4.52
C PRO A 361 -26.90 -22.59 -5.56
N SER A 362 -26.57 -23.41 -6.56
CA SER A 362 -25.63 -23.10 -7.66
C SER A 362 -26.02 -21.96 -8.63
N SER A 363 -27.11 -21.23 -8.39
CA SER A 363 -27.62 -20.13 -9.23
C SER A 363 -27.18 -18.73 -8.76
N TRP A 364 -26.33 -18.68 -7.74
CA TRP A 364 -25.93 -17.48 -7.01
C TRP A 364 -24.50 -17.08 -7.40
N THR A 365 -24.14 -15.81 -7.19
CA THR A 365 -22.84 -15.29 -7.64
C THR A 365 -22.26 -14.37 -6.59
N VAL A 366 -21.12 -14.77 -6.03
CA VAL A 366 -20.26 -13.89 -5.23
C VAL A 366 -18.98 -13.68 -6.02
N VAL A 367 -18.64 -12.41 -6.26
CA VAL A 367 -17.40 -12.02 -6.91
C VAL A 367 -16.49 -11.43 -5.84
N TRP A 368 -15.26 -11.91 -5.84
CA TRP A 368 -14.23 -11.52 -4.89
C TRP A 368 -13.40 -10.38 -5.48
N TYR A 369 -13.05 -9.42 -4.63
CA TYR A 369 -12.25 -8.28 -5.04
C TYR A 369 -10.76 -8.66 -5.09
N ASP A 370 -10.29 -8.89 -6.32
CA ASP A 370 -8.89 -9.14 -6.66
C ASP A 370 -8.01 -7.92 -6.30
N CYS A 371 -7.25 -7.98 -5.19
CA CYS A 371 -6.47 -6.85 -4.64
C CYS A 371 -5.15 -6.55 -5.39
N TYR A 372 -4.92 -7.16 -6.55
CA TYR A 372 -3.60 -7.41 -7.13
C TYR A 372 -2.65 -6.20 -7.30
N LEU A 373 -3.13 -4.95 -7.35
CA LEU A 373 -2.24 -3.78 -7.28
C LEU A 373 -2.96 -2.43 -6.99
N ILE A 374 -3.24 -2.09 -5.72
CA ILE A 374 -3.84 -0.77 -5.39
C ILE A 374 -2.81 0.38 -5.43
N PHE A 375 -1.49 0.14 -5.34
CA PHE A 375 -0.63 1.13 -4.65
C PHE A 375 0.67 1.65 -5.29
N ALA A 376 0.92 1.46 -6.58
CA ALA A 376 2.14 2.03 -7.21
C ALA A 376 2.09 3.57 -7.42
N LEU A 377 0.90 4.15 -7.62
CA LEU A 377 0.72 5.57 -8.01
C LEU A 377 0.05 6.43 -6.92
N ASN A 378 -0.53 5.81 -5.89
CA ASN A 378 -1.50 6.45 -5.01
C ASN A 378 -0.91 7.26 -3.86
N VAL A 379 0.40 7.20 -3.66
CA VAL A 379 1.10 7.80 -2.51
C VAL A 379 1.71 9.16 -2.80
N LEU A 380 1.93 9.47 -4.07
CA LEU A 380 2.74 10.61 -4.51
C LEU A 380 2.20 11.97 -4.02
N PRO A 381 0.87 12.24 -4.02
CA PRO A 381 0.35 13.50 -3.49
C PRO A 381 0.46 13.60 -1.97
N LEU A 382 0.40 12.48 -1.23
CA LEU A 382 0.63 12.47 0.22
C LEU A 382 2.06 12.93 0.54
N PHE A 383 3.06 12.32 -0.10
CA PHE A 383 4.46 12.70 0.09
C PHE A 383 4.76 14.11 -0.38
N LYS A 384 4.26 14.52 -1.55
CA LYS A 384 4.44 15.90 -2.03
C LYS A 384 3.85 16.91 -1.05
N SER A 385 2.64 16.68 -0.54
CA SER A 385 2.01 17.57 0.45
C SER A 385 2.79 17.59 1.77
N HIS A 386 3.20 16.42 2.28
CA HIS A 386 3.94 16.29 3.54
C HIS A 386 5.36 16.89 3.50
N LEU A 387 6.05 16.73 2.37
CA LEU A 387 7.38 17.31 2.15
C LEU A 387 7.31 18.83 1.98
N LEU A 388 6.33 19.36 1.23
CA LEU A 388 6.14 20.79 1.03
C LEU A 388 5.63 21.52 2.28
N TRP A 389 4.81 20.87 3.12
CA TRP A 389 4.29 21.46 4.36
C TRP A 389 5.31 21.52 5.51
N LYS A 390 6.45 20.83 5.37
CA LYS A 390 7.54 20.80 6.37
C LYS A 390 8.93 21.02 5.74
N GLY A 391 8.98 21.82 4.68
CA GLY A 391 10.17 22.52 4.19
C GLY A 391 10.23 23.89 4.85
#